data_AF-A0A2V7Q8Y7-F1
#
_entry.id   AF-A0A2V7Q8Y7-F1
#
_cell.length_a   1.000
_cell.length_b   1.000
_cell.length_c   1.000
_cell.angle_alpha   90.00
_cell.angle_beta   90.00
_cell.angle_gamma   90.00
#
_symmetry.space_group_name_H-M   'P 1'
#
loop_
_entity.id
_entity.type
_entity.pdbx_description
1 polymer ?
#
loop_
_entity_poly.entity_id
_entity_poly.type
_entity_poly.pdbx_seq_one_letter_code
_entity_poly.pdbx_strand_id
1 'polypeptide(L)'
;MSVPATETRALAARDQLTLALDRAAGARPIEGNRLEHHPDSPRALNAMLAAIAAARRWVHFENYIIRDDATGRHFADALAERARAGVRVRVLYDALGSFGTSRRYWRRLVQAGVEVRAFHPLLTRHALDLLARDHRKLLVADGAWAMTGGLCIGDEWAGDPARGRRPWRDTMIAVSGPAAAALDGTFARIWRRAGAPLPPDELDADPAVGGDSTVRVVEGVPGRARVYRAVELLAASAAERLWITDAYLIAPAPLYASLLDAARSGVDVRLLVPGTTDLPVLRNFTRVGYRDLLRAGVRVFEYQGPMIHAKTIVVDRRWARVGSSNLNVSSLLTNYELDLAAECEGLTEELARQFRHDLASSQEIVLQPRRMRLPPRLAAGIAPDEADAPHKRSGYELGAVAVVALRRVAGGLRRAIAATAALTCAAVGGLLVVFPRIMGVVFAAGAFTLALAFGVYALERRRARDSDDG
;
A
#
# COMPACT_ATOMS: atom_id res chain seq x y z
N MET A 1 30.55 -31.22 0.49
CA MET A 1 30.93 -30.22 -0.53
C MET A 1 31.26 -28.93 0.19
N SER A 2 32.54 -28.57 0.28
CA SER A 2 33.01 -27.33 0.88
C SER A 2 32.70 -26.16 -0.05
N VAL A 3 31.89 -25.21 0.42
CA VAL A 3 31.71 -23.92 -0.24
C VAL A 3 33.09 -23.24 -0.33
N PRO A 4 33.53 -22.77 -1.50
CA PRO A 4 34.85 -22.14 -1.65
C PRO A 4 34.97 -20.91 -0.75
N ALA A 5 36.12 -20.75 -0.08
CA ALA A 5 36.38 -19.70 0.92
C ALA A 5 36.15 -18.26 0.40
N THR A 6 36.16 -18.07 -0.92
CA THR A 6 35.87 -16.80 -1.61
C THR A 6 34.38 -16.45 -1.55
N GLU A 7 33.47 -17.43 -1.70
CA GLU A 7 32.02 -17.22 -1.47
C GLU A 7 31.72 -16.98 0.00
N THR A 8 32.43 -17.65 0.91
CA THR A 8 32.28 -17.44 2.36
C THR A 8 32.73 -16.03 2.78
N ARG A 9 33.79 -15.48 2.17
CA ARG A 9 34.21 -14.07 2.38
C ARG A 9 33.24 -13.06 1.78
N ALA A 10 32.65 -13.33 0.62
CA ALA A 10 31.63 -12.46 0.01
C ALA A 10 30.31 -12.46 0.81
N LEU A 11 29.94 -13.59 1.42
CA LEU A 11 28.85 -13.68 2.40
C LEU A 11 29.18 -13.00 3.74
N ALA A 12 30.44 -13.05 4.18
CA ALA A 12 30.90 -12.38 5.40
C ALA A 12 30.97 -10.84 5.27
N ALA A 13 31.05 -10.31 4.05
CA ALA A 13 31.08 -8.87 3.76
C ALA A 13 29.68 -8.25 3.59
N ARG A 14 28.63 -9.07 3.48
CA ARG A 14 27.24 -8.55 3.43
C ARG A 14 26.73 -8.38 4.85
N ASP A 15 26.33 -7.15 5.17
CA ASP A 15 25.60 -6.84 6.40
C ASP A 15 24.44 -7.83 6.62
N GLN A 16 24.30 -8.33 7.86
CA GLN A 16 23.30 -9.33 8.21
C GLN A 16 21.87 -8.86 7.90
N LEU A 17 21.61 -7.56 8.02
CA LEU A 17 20.33 -6.97 7.62
C LEU A 17 20.08 -7.12 6.12
N THR A 18 21.07 -6.85 5.29
CA THR A 18 20.99 -7.00 3.82
C THR A 18 20.60 -8.44 3.45
N LEU A 19 21.22 -9.44 4.07
CA LEU A 19 20.88 -10.85 3.85
C LEU A 19 19.48 -11.21 4.36
N ALA A 20 19.07 -10.67 5.51
CA ALA A 20 17.74 -10.89 6.07
C ALA A 20 16.66 -10.29 5.16
N LEU A 21 16.86 -9.06 4.68
CA LEU A 21 15.98 -8.36 3.75
C LEU A 21 15.84 -9.15 2.44
N ASP A 22 16.93 -9.68 1.88
CA ASP A 22 16.89 -10.44 0.63
C ASP A 22 15.93 -11.65 0.73
N ARG A 23 16.03 -12.38 1.85
CA ARG A 23 15.21 -13.57 2.12
C ARG A 23 13.77 -13.22 2.47
N ALA A 24 13.57 -12.16 3.26
CA ALA A 24 12.26 -11.70 3.68
C ALA A 24 11.44 -11.10 2.53
N ALA A 25 12.08 -10.25 1.72
CA ALA A 25 11.47 -9.67 0.54
C ALA A 25 11.36 -10.67 -0.63
N GLY A 26 12.19 -11.71 -0.64
CA GLY A 26 12.33 -12.59 -1.80
C GLY A 26 12.84 -11.82 -3.03
N ALA A 27 13.68 -10.81 -2.80
CA ALA A 27 14.22 -9.89 -3.78
C ALA A 27 15.72 -9.75 -3.56
N ARG A 28 16.53 -9.89 -4.61
CA ARG A 28 17.99 -9.76 -4.52
C ARG A 28 18.43 -8.31 -4.74
N PRO A 29 19.60 -7.90 -4.21
CA PRO A 29 20.19 -6.61 -4.54
C PRO A 29 20.56 -6.59 -6.02
N ILE A 30 20.19 -5.49 -6.67
CA ILE A 30 20.55 -5.15 -8.04
C ILE A 30 21.39 -3.89 -7.96
N GLU A 31 22.65 -3.97 -8.35
CA GLU A 31 23.58 -2.84 -8.32
C GLU A 31 23.51 -2.05 -9.64
N GLY A 32 24.15 -0.88 -9.68
CA GLY A 32 24.37 -0.17 -10.94
C GLY A 32 23.21 0.72 -11.41
N ASN A 33 22.34 1.19 -10.52
CA ASN A 33 21.12 1.90 -10.90
C ASN A 33 21.21 3.40 -10.69
N ARG A 34 20.58 4.15 -11.57
CA ARG A 34 20.23 5.56 -11.37
C ARG A 34 18.80 5.65 -10.92
N LEU A 35 18.58 6.40 -9.83
CA LEU A 35 17.26 6.68 -9.29
C LEU A 35 16.98 8.17 -9.47
N GLU A 36 15.81 8.52 -10.02
CA GLU A 36 15.32 9.90 -10.05
C GLU A 36 14.04 9.99 -9.21
N HIS A 37 14.06 10.84 -8.20
CA HIS A 37 12.89 11.12 -7.38
C HIS A 37 11.95 12.11 -8.06
N HIS A 38 10.69 11.70 -8.23
CA HIS A 38 9.59 12.57 -8.66
C HIS A 38 8.70 12.90 -7.46
N PRO A 39 8.88 14.10 -6.86
CA PRO A 39 8.22 14.50 -5.61
C PRO A 39 6.75 14.84 -5.75
N ASP A 40 6.24 15.05 -6.96
CA ASP A 40 4.86 15.48 -7.18
C ASP A 40 4.23 14.80 -8.39
N SER A 41 2.90 14.72 -8.35
CA SER A 41 2.11 13.99 -9.33
C SER A 41 2.22 14.59 -10.75
N PRO A 42 2.10 15.91 -10.97
CA PRO A 42 2.31 16.50 -12.30
C PRO A 42 3.68 16.19 -12.90
N ARG A 43 4.76 16.31 -12.13
CA ARG A 43 6.12 16.02 -12.61
C ARG A 43 6.28 14.54 -12.97
N ALA A 44 5.73 13.62 -12.16
CA ALA A 44 5.76 12.20 -12.45
C ALA A 44 4.94 11.85 -13.72
N LEU A 45 3.72 12.38 -13.84
CA LEU A 45 2.86 12.18 -15.02
C LEU A 45 3.55 12.66 -16.31
N ASN A 46 4.19 13.83 -16.28
CA ASN A 46 4.93 14.35 -17.43
C ASN A 46 6.14 13.47 -17.80
N ALA A 47 6.88 12.97 -16.80
CA ALA A 47 7.99 12.07 -17.05
C ALA A 47 7.53 10.72 -17.65
N MET A 48 6.39 10.19 -17.18
CA MET A 48 5.77 9.00 -17.76
C MET A 48 5.39 9.21 -19.23
N LEU A 49 4.73 10.35 -19.55
CA LEU A 49 4.36 10.69 -20.92
C LEU A 49 5.58 10.87 -21.83
N ALA A 50 6.64 11.51 -21.32
CA ALA A 50 7.90 11.68 -22.05
C ALA A 50 8.57 10.32 -22.34
N ALA A 51 8.57 9.40 -21.37
CA ALA A 51 9.10 8.06 -21.56
C ALA A 51 8.29 7.25 -22.58
N ILE A 52 6.95 7.35 -22.54
CA ILE A 52 6.08 6.74 -23.56
C ILE A 52 6.45 7.28 -24.93
N ALA A 53 6.51 8.61 -25.11
CA ALA A 53 6.83 9.24 -26.39
C ALA A 53 8.22 8.85 -26.92
N ALA A 54 9.20 8.65 -26.03
CA ALA A 54 10.57 8.31 -26.39
C ALA A 54 10.79 6.81 -26.70
N ALA A 55 9.86 5.93 -26.28
CA ALA A 55 9.99 4.48 -26.46
C ALA A 55 10.08 4.08 -27.94
N ARG A 56 10.93 3.09 -28.22
CA ARG A 56 11.28 2.66 -29.59
C ARG A 56 10.90 1.21 -29.90
N ARG A 57 10.88 0.33 -28.89
CA ARG A 57 10.68 -1.12 -29.03
C ARG A 57 9.41 -1.58 -28.35
N TRP A 58 9.22 -1.20 -27.09
CA TRP A 58 8.00 -1.51 -26.33
C TRP A 58 7.71 -0.53 -25.20
N VAL A 59 6.43 -0.49 -24.83
CA VAL A 59 5.93 0.15 -23.62
C VAL A 59 5.09 -0.86 -22.85
N HIS A 60 5.47 -1.14 -21.61
CA HIS A 60 4.70 -1.95 -20.68
C HIS A 60 4.14 -1.05 -19.59
N PHE A 61 2.81 -1.00 -19.49
CA PHE A 61 2.12 -0.10 -18.58
C PHE A 61 1.11 -0.86 -17.74
N GLU A 62 1.26 -0.81 -16.42
CA GLU A 62 0.31 -1.35 -15.45
C GLU A 62 -0.13 -0.26 -14.46
N ASN A 63 -1.44 -0.22 -14.16
CA ASN A 63 -1.94 0.65 -13.12
C ASN A 63 -3.27 0.14 -12.51
N TYR A 64 -3.42 0.33 -11.19
CA TYR A 64 -4.66 0.01 -10.47
C TYR A 64 -5.85 0.87 -10.94
N ILE A 65 -5.66 2.19 -11.03
CA ILE A 65 -6.71 3.13 -11.46
C ILE A 65 -6.24 3.86 -12.70
N ILE A 66 -7.00 3.69 -13.78
CA ILE A 66 -6.92 4.52 -14.98
C ILE A 66 -8.30 5.11 -15.17
N ARG A 67 -8.46 6.43 -15.12
CA ARG A 67 -9.74 7.13 -15.34
C ARG A 67 -10.01 7.41 -16.81
N ASP A 68 -11.28 7.51 -17.21
CA ASP A 68 -11.67 8.13 -18.49
C ASP A 68 -11.94 9.64 -18.30
N ASP A 69 -10.91 10.37 -17.88
CA ASP A 69 -10.90 11.82 -17.71
C ASP A 69 -9.84 12.49 -18.61
N ALA A 70 -9.54 13.77 -18.40
CA ALA A 70 -8.59 14.47 -19.26
C ALA A 70 -7.19 13.84 -19.16
N THR A 71 -6.76 13.52 -17.95
CA THR A 71 -5.47 12.88 -17.68
C THR A 71 -5.38 11.49 -18.30
N GLY A 72 -6.36 10.63 -18.05
CA GLY A 72 -6.37 9.28 -18.60
C GLY A 72 -6.51 9.25 -20.12
N ARG A 73 -7.26 10.18 -20.72
CA ARG A 73 -7.29 10.33 -22.18
C ARG A 73 -5.96 10.77 -22.75
N HIS A 74 -5.23 11.68 -22.09
CA HIS A 74 -3.90 12.06 -22.55
C HIS A 74 -2.93 10.87 -22.57
N PHE A 75 -2.96 10.01 -21.55
CA PHE A 75 -2.22 8.75 -21.55
C PHE A 75 -2.67 7.81 -22.68
N ALA A 76 -3.98 7.68 -22.91
CA ALA A 76 -4.48 6.84 -23.99
C ALA A 76 -3.99 7.32 -25.36
N ASP A 77 -3.93 8.64 -25.57
CA ASP A 77 -3.47 9.26 -26.81
C ASP A 77 -1.99 8.95 -27.06
N ALA A 78 -1.14 9.11 -26.04
CA ALA A 78 0.29 8.81 -26.12
C ALA A 78 0.55 7.32 -26.40
N LEU A 79 -0.13 6.42 -25.68
CA LEU A 79 0.00 4.97 -25.88
C LEU A 79 -0.50 4.53 -27.27
N ALA A 80 -1.63 5.07 -27.72
CA ALA A 80 -2.17 4.80 -29.05
C ALA A 80 -1.27 5.32 -30.17
N GLU A 81 -0.65 6.48 -29.97
CA GLU A 81 0.28 7.06 -30.94
C GLU A 81 1.53 6.18 -31.10
N ARG A 82 2.15 5.75 -30.00
CA ARG A 82 3.29 4.81 -30.03
C ARG A 82 2.95 3.49 -30.70
N ALA A 83 1.77 2.92 -30.40
CA ALA A 83 1.32 1.70 -31.05
C ALA A 83 1.20 1.86 -32.58
N ARG A 84 0.66 2.98 -33.07
CA ARG A 84 0.59 3.29 -34.50
C ARG A 84 1.97 3.52 -35.13
N ALA A 85 2.93 4.00 -34.35
CA ALA A 85 4.32 4.13 -34.77
C ALA A 85 5.08 2.78 -34.82
N GLY A 86 4.41 1.65 -34.54
CA GLY A 86 4.98 0.31 -34.58
C GLY A 86 5.63 -0.16 -33.27
N VAL A 87 5.55 0.64 -32.20
CA VAL A 87 6.01 0.23 -30.87
C VAL A 87 5.02 -0.75 -30.27
N ARG A 88 5.51 -1.81 -29.62
CA ARG A 88 4.64 -2.80 -28.95
C ARG A 88 4.16 -2.24 -27.63
N VAL A 89 2.85 -2.01 -27.50
CA VAL A 89 2.28 -1.39 -26.29
C VAL A 89 1.38 -2.39 -25.57
N ARG A 90 1.71 -2.67 -24.31
CA ARG A 90 0.96 -3.58 -23.41
C ARG A 90 0.39 -2.76 -22.26
N VAL A 91 -0.92 -2.80 -22.08
CA VAL A 91 -1.63 -2.11 -20.99
C VAL A 91 -2.35 -3.13 -20.13
N LEU A 92 -1.95 -3.21 -18.86
CA LEU A 92 -2.61 -4.00 -17.84
C LEU A 92 -3.33 -3.06 -16.87
N TYR A 93 -4.59 -3.34 -16.57
CA TYR A 93 -5.34 -2.57 -15.59
C TYR A 93 -6.11 -3.46 -14.63
N ASP A 94 -6.27 -3.01 -13.39
CA ASP A 94 -7.12 -3.71 -12.43
C ASP A 94 -8.60 -3.43 -12.70
N ALA A 95 -9.40 -4.48 -12.88
CA ALA A 95 -10.81 -4.35 -13.22
C ALA A 95 -11.67 -3.69 -12.12
N LEU A 96 -11.30 -3.82 -10.84
CA LEU A 96 -12.00 -3.17 -9.73
C LEU A 96 -11.59 -1.71 -9.62
N GLY A 97 -10.29 -1.43 -9.61
CA GLY A 97 -9.76 -0.06 -9.53
C GLY A 97 -10.21 0.80 -10.71
N SER A 98 -10.29 0.23 -11.91
CA SER A 98 -10.69 0.92 -13.14
C SER A 98 -12.13 0.60 -13.58
N PHE A 99 -13.01 0.19 -12.66
CA PHE A 99 -14.41 -0.14 -12.97
C PHE A 99 -15.17 1.02 -13.63
N GLY A 100 -14.85 2.26 -13.26
CA GLY A 100 -15.48 3.47 -13.82
C GLY A 100 -15.04 3.83 -15.24
N THR A 101 -14.12 3.09 -15.83
CA THR A 101 -13.47 3.46 -17.11
C THR A 101 -14.21 2.87 -18.28
N SER A 102 -14.59 3.74 -19.21
CA SER A 102 -15.59 3.38 -20.22
C SER A 102 -15.08 2.30 -21.17
N ARG A 103 -15.99 1.44 -21.67
CA ARG A 103 -15.67 0.51 -22.76
C ARG A 103 -15.19 1.23 -24.03
N ARG A 104 -15.53 2.51 -24.21
CA ARG A 104 -15.06 3.31 -25.34
C ARG A 104 -13.57 3.64 -25.19
N TYR A 105 -13.12 3.96 -23.98
CA TYR A 105 -11.71 4.19 -23.67
C TYR A 105 -10.85 2.98 -24.08
N TRP A 106 -11.21 1.78 -23.61
CA TRP A 106 -10.45 0.55 -23.90
C TRP A 106 -10.49 0.18 -25.39
N ARG A 107 -11.67 0.29 -26.04
CA ARG A 107 -11.80 -0.01 -27.47
C ARG A 107 -10.91 0.89 -28.33
N ARG A 108 -10.76 2.16 -27.98
CA ARG A 108 -9.89 3.10 -28.71
C ARG A 108 -8.43 2.64 -28.69
N LEU A 109 -7.94 2.18 -27.54
CA LEU A 109 -6.57 1.66 -27.40
C LEU A 109 -6.37 0.41 -28.26
N VAL A 110 -7.29 -0.55 -28.16
CA VAL A 110 -7.24 -1.79 -28.96
C VAL A 110 -7.26 -1.48 -30.46
N GLN A 111 -8.11 -0.56 -30.90
CA GLN A 111 -8.17 -0.13 -32.32
C GLN A 111 -6.88 0.56 -32.80
N ALA A 112 -6.08 1.12 -31.90
CA ALA A 112 -4.79 1.72 -32.23
C ALA A 112 -3.63 0.71 -32.25
N GLY A 113 -3.89 -0.56 -31.94
CA GLY A 113 -2.86 -1.62 -31.89
C GLY A 113 -2.29 -1.88 -30.49
N VAL A 114 -2.84 -1.26 -29.44
CA VAL A 114 -2.45 -1.51 -28.05
C VAL A 114 -3.08 -2.82 -27.58
N GLU A 115 -2.28 -3.71 -27.00
CA GLU A 115 -2.83 -4.89 -26.32
C GLU A 115 -3.24 -4.52 -24.90
N VAL A 116 -4.54 -4.66 -24.60
CA VAL A 116 -5.10 -4.28 -23.31
C VAL A 116 -5.63 -5.52 -22.59
N ARG A 117 -5.26 -5.70 -21.32
CA ARG A 117 -5.76 -6.78 -20.47
C ARG A 117 -6.30 -6.26 -19.14
N ALA A 118 -7.39 -6.87 -18.70
CA ALA A 118 -7.97 -6.64 -17.38
C ALA A 118 -7.43 -7.70 -16.39
N PHE A 119 -6.85 -7.26 -15.29
CA PHE A 119 -6.51 -8.12 -14.17
C PHE A 119 -7.76 -8.41 -13.34
N HIS A 120 -8.00 -9.71 -13.09
CA HIS A 120 -9.17 -10.24 -12.35
C HIS A 120 -10.50 -9.55 -12.70
N PRO A 121 -11.09 -9.82 -13.88
CA PRO A 121 -12.37 -9.24 -14.30
C PRO A 121 -13.48 -9.47 -13.26
N LEU A 122 -14.38 -8.50 -13.09
CA LEU A 122 -15.43 -8.57 -12.05
C LEU A 122 -16.43 -9.71 -12.27
N LEU A 123 -16.64 -10.11 -13.52
CA LEU A 123 -17.43 -11.29 -13.91
C LEU A 123 -16.48 -12.47 -14.09
N THR A 124 -15.84 -12.92 -13.00
CA THR A 124 -14.95 -14.09 -12.97
C THR A 124 -15.65 -15.28 -12.32
N ARG A 125 -15.29 -16.50 -12.74
CA ARG A 125 -15.76 -17.75 -12.13
C ARG A 125 -15.05 -18.07 -10.81
N HIS A 126 -13.97 -17.35 -10.49
CA HIS A 126 -13.14 -17.56 -9.31
C HIS A 126 -13.41 -16.46 -8.29
N ALA A 127 -14.35 -16.68 -7.38
CA ALA A 127 -14.77 -15.66 -6.39
C ALA A 127 -13.61 -15.14 -5.51
N LEU A 128 -12.54 -15.91 -5.35
CA LEU A 128 -11.33 -15.51 -4.59
C LEU A 128 -10.50 -14.43 -5.31
N ASP A 129 -10.63 -14.27 -6.64
CA ASP A 129 -9.96 -13.23 -7.43
C ASP A 129 -10.42 -11.82 -7.03
N LEU A 130 -11.58 -11.70 -6.38
CA LEU A 130 -12.06 -10.43 -5.82
C LEU A 130 -11.30 -10.02 -4.56
N LEU A 131 -10.61 -10.96 -3.89
CA LEU A 131 -9.85 -10.69 -2.66
C LEU A 131 -8.42 -10.20 -2.91
N ALA A 132 -7.85 -10.55 -4.06
CA ALA A 132 -6.50 -10.16 -4.46
C ALA A 132 -6.57 -9.25 -5.69
N ARG A 133 -6.18 -7.99 -5.56
CA ARG A 133 -6.18 -7.03 -6.67
C ARG A 133 -4.76 -6.71 -7.11
N ASP A 134 -4.63 -6.29 -8.37
CA ASP A 134 -3.37 -5.74 -8.86
C ASP A 134 -3.28 -4.26 -8.48
N HIS A 135 -2.67 -3.99 -7.33
CA HIS A 135 -2.53 -2.64 -6.82
C HIS A 135 -1.22 -1.99 -7.27
N ARG A 136 -0.50 -2.59 -8.22
CA ARG A 136 0.78 -2.10 -8.74
C ARG A 136 0.58 -0.89 -9.66
N LYS A 137 1.62 -0.06 -9.76
CA LYS A 137 1.73 1.04 -10.73
C LYS A 137 3.13 1.03 -11.29
N LEU A 138 3.27 0.72 -12.57
CA LEU A 138 4.55 0.61 -13.24
C LEU A 138 4.42 1.01 -14.70
N LEU A 139 5.38 1.79 -15.17
CA LEU A 139 5.62 2.05 -16.57
C LEU A 139 7.04 1.61 -16.88
N VAL A 140 7.23 0.85 -17.96
CA VAL A 140 8.52 0.49 -18.53
C VAL A 140 8.58 0.92 -19.99
N ALA A 141 9.69 1.52 -20.37
CA ALA A 141 10.02 1.86 -21.75
C ALA A 141 11.30 1.11 -22.16
N ASP A 142 11.18 0.27 -23.20
CA ASP A 142 12.26 -0.48 -23.83
C ASP A 142 13.12 -1.35 -22.88
N GLY A 143 12.59 -1.70 -21.70
CA GLY A 143 13.30 -2.45 -20.66
C GLY A 143 14.51 -1.73 -20.03
N ALA A 144 14.79 -0.49 -20.44
CA ALA A 144 15.95 0.29 -20.00
C ALA A 144 15.59 1.43 -19.04
N TRP A 145 14.34 1.87 -19.08
CA TRP A 145 13.79 2.87 -18.17
C TRP A 145 12.48 2.37 -17.58
N ALA A 146 12.29 2.56 -16.28
CA ALA A 146 11.06 2.19 -15.60
C ALA A 146 10.68 3.24 -14.54
N MET A 147 9.40 3.35 -14.19
CA MET A 147 8.94 4.20 -13.11
C MET A 147 7.85 3.50 -12.29
N THR A 148 7.96 3.56 -10.96
CA THR A 148 7.01 2.95 -10.02
C THR A 148 6.82 3.81 -8.76
N GLY A 149 5.74 3.58 -8.02
CA GLY A 149 5.38 4.34 -6.81
C GLY A 149 3.87 4.29 -6.52
N GLY A 150 3.33 5.35 -5.91
CA GLY A 150 1.94 5.39 -5.44
C GLY A 150 0.91 5.89 -6.47
N LEU A 151 1.35 6.49 -7.57
CA LEU A 151 0.55 7.32 -8.46
C LEU A 151 -0.34 6.52 -9.42
N CYS A 152 -1.62 6.88 -9.45
CA CYS A 152 -2.59 6.38 -10.44
C CYS A 152 -2.82 7.41 -11.56
N ILE A 153 -3.54 7.00 -12.61
CA ILE A 153 -3.86 7.88 -13.73
C ILE A 153 -5.27 8.45 -13.58
N GLY A 154 -5.33 9.73 -13.21
CA GLY A 154 -6.57 10.48 -13.09
C GLY A 154 -6.33 11.96 -12.79
N ASP A 155 -7.36 12.74 -13.04
CA ASP A 155 -7.45 14.17 -12.81
C ASP A 155 -7.23 14.57 -11.35
N GLU A 156 -7.49 13.66 -10.40
CA GLU A 156 -7.20 13.85 -8.98
C GLU A 156 -5.69 14.00 -8.73
N TRP A 157 -4.86 13.23 -9.45
CA TRP A 157 -3.39 13.31 -9.38
C TRP A 157 -2.84 14.46 -10.22
N ALA A 158 -3.39 14.71 -11.41
CA ALA A 158 -2.91 15.82 -12.25
C ALA A 158 -3.26 17.19 -11.67
N GLY A 159 -4.37 17.30 -10.93
CA GLY A 159 -4.94 18.58 -10.57
C GLY A 159 -5.55 19.29 -11.78
N ASP A 160 -6.06 20.50 -11.55
CA ASP A 160 -6.57 21.39 -12.58
C ASP A 160 -6.46 22.85 -12.08
N PRO A 161 -5.37 23.56 -12.42
CA PRO A 161 -5.19 24.96 -12.02
C PRO A 161 -6.31 25.88 -12.50
N ALA A 162 -6.87 25.63 -13.70
CA ALA A 162 -7.94 26.45 -14.25
C ALA A 162 -9.25 26.33 -13.44
N ARG A 163 -9.44 25.19 -12.75
CA ARG A 163 -10.55 24.95 -11.82
C ARG A 163 -10.16 25.09 -10.34
N GLY A 164 -8.95 25.59 -10.04
CA GLY A 164 -8.45 25.71 -8.67
C GLY A 164 -8.26 24.38 -7.93
N ARG A 165 -8.23 23.25 -8.66
CA ARG A 165 -8.06 21.92 -8.07
C ARG A 165 -6.56 21.62 -7.94
N ARG A 166 -6.07 21.60 -6.70
CA ARG A 166 -4.69 21.17 -6.42
C ARG A 166 -4.54 19.66 -6.63
N PRO A 167 -3.39 19.18 -7.15
CA PRO A 167 -3.13 17.76 -7.34
C PRO A 167 -3.05 17.00 -6.01
N TRP A 168 -3.39 15.72 -6.01
CA TRP A 168 -3.03 14.81 -4.94
C TRP A 168 -1.52 14.68 -4.86
N ARG A 169 -0.98 14.69 -3.64
CA ARG A 169 0.46 14.58 -3.39
C ARG A 169 0.87 13.11 -3.39
N ASP A 170 1.64 12.69 -4.38
CA ASP A 170 2.11 11.30 -4.52
C ASP A 170 3.58 11.26 -5.01
N THR A 171 4.27 10.16 -4.75
CA THR A 171 5.70 9.99 -5.05
C THR A 171 5.91 8.84 -6.03
N MET A 172 6.72 9.08 -7.06
CA MET A 172 7.21 8.08 -8.00
C MET A 172 8.74 8.12 -8.06
N ILE A 173 9.37 6.99 -8.39
CA ILE A 173 10.81 6.89 -8.66
C ILE A 173 11.00 6.39 -10.09
N ALA A 174 11.76 7.14 -10.89
CA ALA A 174 12.28 6.63 -12.16
C ALA A 174 13.58 5.86 -11.92
N VAL A 175 13.77 4.80 -12.68
CA VAL A 175 14.90 3.87 -12.59
C VAL A 175 15.49 3.67 -13.97
N SER A 176 16.81 3.80 -14.07
CA SER A 176 17.58 3.39 -15.25
C SER A 176 18.74 2.51 -14.83
N GLY A 177 19.04 1.49 -15.64
CA GLY A 177 20.01 0.44 -15.33
C GLY A 177 19.35 -0.92 -15.09
N PRO A 178 20.09 -1.91 -14.55
CA PRO A 178 19.64 -3.30 -14.46
C PRO A 178 18.31 -3.51 -13.72
N ALA A 179 17.96 -2.65 -12.76
CA ALA A 179 16.68 -2.72 -12.06
C ALA A 179 15.48 -2.35 -12.93
N ALA A 180 15.66 -1.58 -14.03
CA ALA A 180 14.60 -1.33 -15.00
C ALA A 180 14.20 -2.62 -15.74
N ALA A 181 15.18 -3.43 -16.17
CA ALA A 181 14.92 -4.74 -16.76
C ALA A 181 14.29 -5.72 -15.76
N ALA A 182 14.69 -5.65 -14.48
CA ALA A 182 14.05 -6.44 -13.44
C ALA A 182 12.58 -6.04 -13.20
N LEU A 183 12.28 -4.74 -13.22
CA LEU A 183 10.92 -4.21 -13.18
C LEU A 183 10.11 -4.70 -14.39
N ASP A 184 10.69 -4.71 -15.58
CA ASP A 184 10.07 -5.25 -16.80
C ASP A 184 9.70 -6.74 -16.64
N GLY A 185 10.63 -7.53 -16.11
CA GLY A 185 10.37 -8.93 -15.78
C GLY A 185 9.25 -9.12 -14.75
N THR A 186 9.03 -8.14 -13.84
CA THR A 186 7.90 -8.19 -12.89
C THR A 186 6.56 -7.94 -13.59
N PHE A 187 6.51 -7.01 -14.55
CA PHE A 187 5.34 -6.78 -15.39
C PHE A 187 5.00 -8.05 -16.17
N ALA A 188 5.98 -8.67 -16.83
CA ALA A 188 5.80 -9.91 -17.59
C ALA A 188 5.16 -11.04 -16.76
N ARG A 189 5.55 -11.14 -15.47
CA ARG A 189 4.98 -12.13 -14.55
C ARG A 189 3.51 -11.87 -14.24
N ILE A 190 3.09 -10.62 -14.04
CA ILE A 190 1.68 -10.29 -13.81
C ILE A 190 0.90 -10.38 -15.12
N TRP A 191 1.46 -9.92 -16.24
CA TRP A 191 0.88 -10.03 -17.57
C TRP A 191 0.48 -11.47 -17.93
N ARG A 192 1.36 -12.44 -17.66
CA ARG A 192 1.11 -13.87 -17.87
C ARG A 192 -0.02 -14.42 -16.99
N ARG A 193 -0.35 -13.79 -15.86
CA ARG A 193 -1.52 -14.19 -15.05
C ARG A 193 -2.83 -13.73 -15.69
N ALA A 194 -2.79 -12.69 -16.51
CA ALA A 194 -3.95 -12.16 -17.22
C ALA A 194 -4.13 -12.75 -18.63
N GLY A 195 -3.23 -13.63 -19.09
CA GLY A 195 -3.32 -14.25 -20.42
C GLY A 195 -2.00 -14.83 -20.93
N ALA A 196 -1.83 -14.91 -22.25
CA ALA A 196 -0.61 -15.43 -22.86
C ALA A 196 0.66 -14.65 -22.45
N PRO A 197 1.82 -15.31 -22.27
CA PRO A 197 3.06 -14.61 -21.91
C PRO A 197 3.49 -13.61 -22.97
N LEU A 198 4.34 -12.65 -22.58
CA LEU A 198 5.02 -11.77 -23.54
C LEU A 198 6.01 -12.58 -24.40
N PRO A 199 6.24 -12.17 -25.65
CA PRO A 199 7.36 -12.65 -26.45
C PRO A 199 8.69 -12.44 -25.72
N PRO A 200 9.63 -13.42 -25.76
CA PRO A 200 10.92 -13.29 -25.06
C PRO A 200 11.76 -12.07 -25.47
N ASP A 201 11.62 -11.62 -26.71
CA ASP A 201 12.32 -10.44 -27.25
C ASP A 201 11.74 -9.09 -26.77
N GLU A 202 10.60 -9.09 -26.04
CA GLU A 202 10.12 -7.92 -25.29
C GLU A 202 10.75 -7.82 -23.89
N LEU A 203 11.69 -8.71 -23.55
CA LEU A 203 12.38 -8.76 -22.26
C LEU A 203 13.90 -8.89 -22.41
N ASP A 204 14.42 -8.69 -23.63
CA ASP A 204 15.82 -8.88 -23.98
C ASP A 204 16.72 -7.66 -23.69
N ALA A 205 16.18 -6.66 -22.99
CA ALA A 205 16.93 -5.46 -22.66
C ALA A 205 18.08 -5.78 -21.70
N ASP A 206 19.28 -5.34 -22.08
CA ASP A 206 20.48 -5.36 -21.25
C ASP A 206 20.93 -3.91 -20.98
N PRO A 207 20.24 -3.19 -20.07
CA PRO A 207 20.54 -1.79 -19.82
C PRO A 207 21.92 -1.64 -19.14
N ALA A 208 22.74 -0.76 -19.69
CA ALA A 208 24.01 -0.40 -19.09
C ALA A 208 23.83 0.13 -17.66
N VAL A 209 24.86 -0.10 -16.83
CA VAL A 209 24.95 0.47 -15.49
C VAL A 209 24.82 1.99 -15.58
N GLY A 210 23.83 2.54 -14.87
CA GLY A 210 23.43 3.94 -14.97
C GLY A 210 23.80 4.80 -13.76
N GLY A 211 24.20 4.19 -12.64
CA GLY A 211 24.49 4.84 -11.36
C GLY A 211 25.08 3.87 -10.32
N ASP A 212 25.11 4.28 -9.06
CA ASP A 212 25.74 3.58 -7.94
C ASP A 212 24.74 2.97 -6.93
N SER A 213 23.44 3.13 -7.19
CA SER A 213 22.40 2.72 -6.24
C SER A 213 22.12 1.22 -6.30
N THR A 214 22.01 0.60 -5.12
CA THR A 214 21.58 -0.79 -4.98
C THR A 214 20.09 -0.86 -4.69
N VAL A 215 19.36 -1.60 -5.51
CA VAL A 215 17.89 -1.64 -5.49
C VAL A 215 17.40 -3.08 -5.33
N ARG A 216 16.32 -3.26 -4.56
CA ARG A 216 15.53 -4.49 -4.52
C ARG A 216 14.15 -4.19 -5.07
N VAL A 217 13.74 -4.98 -6.05
CA VAL A 217 12.37 -4.98 -6.56
C VAL A 217 11.55 -5.96 -5.73
N VAL A 218 10.75 -5.44 -4.81
CA VAL A 218 9.96 -6.22 -3.85
C VAL A 218 8.55 -6.42 -4.41
N GLU A 219 8.28 -7.63 -4.90
CA GLU A 219 6.94 -8.01 -5.36
C GLU A 219 6.08 -8.50 -4.19
N GLY A 220 5.03 -7.73 -3.87
CA GLY A 220 3.91 -8.19 -3.06
C GLY A 220 3.15 -9.26 -3.82
N VAL A 221 3.05 -10.45 -3.21
CA VAL A 221 2.31 -11.58 -3.77
C VAL A 221 1.37 -12.10 -2.67
N PRO A 222 0.08 -12.30 -2.97
CA PRO A 222 -0.89 -12.78 -1.99
C PRO A 222 -0.38 -14.04 -1.27
N GLY A 223 -0.46 -14.02 0.07
CA GLY A 223 -0.05 -15.14 0.92
C GLY A 223 1.47 -15.32 1.12
N ARG A 224 2.33 -14.49 0.50
CA ARG A 224 3.79 -14.54 0.73
C ARG A 224 4.31 -13.51 1.72
N ALA A 225 3.52 -12.48 2.05
CA ALA A 225 3.86 -11.43 3.02
C ALA A 225 5.25 -10.79 2.79
N ARG A 226 5.70 -10.69 1.53
CA ARG A 226 7.06 -10.21 1.19
C ARG A 226 7.27 -8.76 1.60
N VAL A 227 6.34 -7.89 1.19
CA VAL A 227 6.36 -6.47 1.58
C VAL A 227 6.27 -6.33 3.09
N TYR A 228 5.34 -7.04 3.74
CA TYR A 228 5.21 -7.04 5.20
C TYR A 228 6.52 -7.32 5.91
N ARG A 229 7.18 -8.44 5.57
CA ARG A 229 8.44 -8.85 6.21
C ARG A 229 9.59 -7.88 5.90
N ALA A 230 9.62 -7.30 4.70
CA ALA A 230 10.60 -6.28 4.33
C ALA A 230 10.43 -5.00 5.17
N VAL A 231 9.20 -4.50 5.28
CA VAL A 231 8.87 -3.31 6.08
C VAL A 231 9.17 -3.54 7.56
N GLU A 232 8.83 -4.71 8.10
CA GLU A 232 9.15 -5.09 9.49
C GLU A 232 10.65 -5.06 9.77
N LEU A 233 11.46 -5.66 8.91
CA LEU A 233 12.92 -5.65 9.07
C LEU A 233 13.50 -4.24 8.94
N LEU A 234 13.00 -3.44 7.99
CA LEU A 234 13.41 -2.04 7.85
C LEU A 234 13.07 -1.24 9.12
N ALA A 235 11.85 -1.36 9.65
CA ALA A 235 11.42 -0.68 10.86
C ALA A 235 12.26 -1.13 12.08
N ALA A 236 12.50 -2.43 12.22
CA ALA A 236 13.31 -2.99 13.31
C ALA A 236 14.80 -2.62 13.22
N SER A 237 15.30 -2.29 12.02
CA SER A 237 16.70 -1.91 11.81
C SER A 237 17.02 -0.44 12.06
N ALA A 238 16.00 0.41 12.24
CA ALA A 238 16.18 1.85 12.38
C ALA A 238 17.00 2.19 13.63
N ALA A 239 18.05 3.01 13.46
CA ALA A 239 18.93 3.44 14.55
C ALA A 239 18.79 4.93 14.89
N GLU A 240 18.53 5.78 13.90
CA GLU A 240 18.48 7.24 14.02
C GLU A 240 17.09 7.77 13.68
N ARG A 241 16.53 7.39 12.53
CA ARG A 241 15.23 7.87 12.05
C ARG A 241 14.42 6.80 11.33
N LEU A 242 13.11 6.84 11.55
CA LEU A 242 12.12 6.06 10.80
C LEU A 242 10.99 6.99 10.39
N TRP A 243 11.05 7.51 9.17
CA TRP A 243 10.04 8.45 8.66
C TRP A 243 9.18 7.75 7.61
N ILE A 244 7.86 7.75 7.83
CA ILE A 244 6.89 7.03 7.01
C ILE A 244 5.83 8.00 6.53
N THR A 245 5.61 8.03 5.22
CA THR A 245 4.43 8.62 4.61
C THR A 245 3.54 7.49 4.12
N ASP A 246 2.29 7.43 4.57
CA ASP A 246 1.35 6.39 4.16
C ASP A 246 -0.09 6.93 4.06
N ALA A 247 -0.79 6.57 2.99
CA ALA A 247 -2.15 7.02 2.74
C ALA A 247 -3.19 6.35 3.66
N TYR A 248 -2.94 5.11 4.12
CA TYR A 248 -3.90 4.31 4.89
C TYR A 248 -3.18 3.47 5.95
N LEU A 249 -2.58 4.15 6.93
CA LEU A 249 -1.87 3.50 8.03
C LEU A 249 -2.85 2.75 8.95
N ILE A 250 -3.01 1.45 8.69
CA ILE A 250 -3.78 0.50 9.50
C ILE A 250 -2.92 -0.75 9.65
N ALA A 251 -1.73 -0.53 10.23
CA ALA A 251 -0.68 -1.52 10.30
C ALA A 251 -1.12 -2.76 11.09
N PRO A 252 -0.72 -3.98 10.66
CA PRO A 252 -0.85 -5.18 11.48
C PRO A 252 -0.19 -4.99 12.84
N ALA A 253 -0.72 -5.68 13.87
CA ALA A 253 -0.26 -5.51 15.24
C ALA A 253 1.27 -5.64 15.44
N PRO A 254 1.99 -6.59 14.79
CA PRO A 254 3.43 -6.68 14.99
C PRO A 254 4.19 -5.52 14.34
N LEU A 255 3.80 -5.07 13.14
CA LEU A 255 4.35 -3.84 12.55
C LEU A 255 4.09 -2.61 13.40
N TYR A 256 2.89 -2.51 13.94
CA TYR A 256 2.57 -1.43 14.86
C TYR A 256 3.47 -1.46 16.12
N ALA A 257 3.73 -2.64 16.68
CA ALA A 257 4.64 -2.81 17.81
C ALA A 257 6.08 -2.40 17.46
N SER A 258 6.58 -2.79 16.27
CA SER A 258 7.90 -2.37 15.78
C SER A 258 8.06 -0.85 15.75
N LEU A 259 7.02 -0.09 15.35
CA LEU A 259 7.05 1.38 15.39
C LEU A 259 7.13 1.93 16.82
N LEU A 260 6.40 1.33 17.76
CA LEU A 260 6.41 1.73 19.17
C LEU A 260 7.78 1.45 19.81
N ASP A 261 8.35 0.28 19.53
CA ASP A 261 9.61 -0.16 20.13
C ASP A 261 10.80 0.61 19.55
N ALA A 262 10.78 0.96 18.27
CA ALA A 262 11.76 1.88 17.69
C ALA A 262 11.72 3.25 18.40
N ALA A 263 10.54 3.84 18.58
CA ALA A 263 10.40 5.13 19.25
C ALA A 263 10.86 5.08 20.72
N ARG A 264 10.50 4.02 21.44
CA ARG A 264 10.97 3.80 22.83
C ARG A 264 12.47 3.60 22.94
N SER A 265 13.10 3.10 21.88
CA SER A 265 14.55 2.93 21.79
C SER A 265 15.29 4.23 21.42
N GLY A 266 14.57 5.35 21.26
CA GLY A 266 15.14 6.67 20.99
C GLY A 266 15.24 7.05 19.51
N VAL A 267 14.73 6.21 18.60
CA VAL A 267 14.68 6.51 17.15
C VAL A 267 13.69 7.66 16.90
N ASP A 268 14.03 8.60 16.02
CA ASP A 268 13.10 9.65 15.54
C ASP A 268 12.06 9.06 14.59
N VAL A 269 10.97 8.55 15.17
CA VAL A 269 9.85 7.97 14.40
C VAL A 269 8.83 9.04 14.07
N ARG A 270 8.60 9.27 12.77
CA ARG A 270 7.63 10.24 12.26
C ARG A 270 6.68 9.61 11.25
N LEU A 271 5.40 9.89 11.42
CA LEU A 271 4.34 9.41 10.54
C LEU A 271 3.66 10.61 9.89
N LEU A 272 3.65 10.65 8.56
CA LEU A 272 2.87 11.59 7.77
C LEU A 272 1.71 10.86 7.10
N VAL A 273 0.50 11.28 7.40
CA VAL A 273 -0.74 10.62 6.99
C VAL A 273 -1.76 11.65 6.50
N PRO A 274 -2.80 11.25 5.77
CA PRO A 274 -3.78 12.22 5.27
C PRO A 274 -4.64 12.83 6.39
N GLY A 275 -4.80 14.16 6.39
CA GLY A 275 -5.84 14.84 7.18
C GLY A 275 -7.22 14.78 6.52
N THR A 276 -7.24 14.72 5.19
CA THR A 276 -8.41 14.46 4.34
C THR A 276 -8.24 13.09 3.67
N THR A 277 -9.31 12.28 3.60
CA THR A 277 -9.28 10.96 2.96
C THR A 277 -10.44 10.82 1.98
N ASP A 278 -10.19 10.14 0.87
CA ASP A 278 -11.16 9.69 -0.12
C ASP A 278 -12.07 8.56 0.39
N LEU A 279 -11.72 7.95 1.53
CA LEU A 279 -12.51 6.94 2.24
C LEU A 279 -12.93 7.47 3.63
N PRO A 280 -14.03 8.26 3.74
CA PRO A 280 -14.43 8.93 4.98
C PRO A 280 -14.61 7.99 6.19
N VAL A 281 -15.00 6.74 5.93
CA VAL A 281 -15.19 5.70 6.96
C VAL A 281 -13.88 5.37 7.68
N LEU A 282 -12.72 5.47 7.01
CA LEU A 282 -11.42 5.14 7.58
C LEU A 282 -10.83 6.24 8.47
N ARG A 283 -11.31 7.48 8.36
CA ARG A 283 -10.78 8.63 9.12
C ARG A 283 -10.83 8.43 10.64
N ASN A 284 -11.84 7.72 11.12
CA ASN A 284 -11.99 7.45 12.55
C ASN A 284 -11.13 6.27 13.02
N PHE A 285 -10.78 5.32 12.14
CA PHE A 285 -9.99 4.15 12.49
C PHE A 285 -8.51 4.49 12.67
N THR A 286 -7.96 5.38 11.82
CA THR A 286 -6.55 5.80 11.90
C THR A 286 -6.26 6.55 13.20
N ARG A 287 -7.14 7.50 13.59
CA ARG A 287 -6.96 8.33 14.80
C ARG A 287 -7.06 7.56 16.12
N VAL A 288 -7.72 6.40 16.16
CA VAL A 288 -7.82 5.57 17.38
C VAL A 288 -6.46 5.00 17.77
N GLY A 289 -5.59 4.70 16.79
CA GLY A 289 -4.24 4.20 17.05
C GLY A 289 -3.31 5.27 17.61
N TYR A 290 -3.42 6.53 17.16
CA TYR A 290 -2.41 7.57 17.44
C TYR A 290 -2.05 7.73 18.91
N ARG A 291 -2.98 7.51 19.83
CA ARG A 291 -2.71 7.70 21.25
C ARG A 291 -1.52 6.88 21.77
N ASP A 292 -1.40 5.62 21.35
CA ASP A 292 -0.32 4.76 21.83
C ASP A 292 1.01 5.05 21.10
N LEU A 293 0.94 5.41 19.82
CA LEU A 293 2.08 5.94 19.06
C LEU A 293 2.66 7.21 19.73
N LEU A 294 1.81 8.20 19.99
CA LEU A 294 2.20 9.47 20.60
C LEU A 294 2.79 9.27 22.01
N ARG A 295 2.25 8.32 22.79
CA ARG A 295 2.81 7.97 24.12
C ARG A 295 4.18 7.32 24.04
N ALA A 296 4.44 6.54 22.98
CA ALA A 296 5.73 5.90 22.76
C ALA A 296 6.79 6.87 22.20
N GLY A 297 6.41 8.11 21.87
CA GLY A 297 7.33 9.12 21.32
C GLY A 297 7.25 9.28 19.80
N VAL A 298 6.38 8.53 19.12
CA VAL A 298 6.16 8.69 17.68
C VAL A 298 5.48 10.03 17.43
N ARG A 299 5.96 10.79 16.44
CA ARG A 299 5.34 12.05 16.01
C ARG A 299 4.42 11.80 14.82
N VAL A 300 3.18 12.26 14.91
CA VAL A 300 2.17 12.04 13.86
C VAL A 300 1.75 13.37 13.26
N PHE A 301 1.77 13.46 11.93
CA PHE A 301 1.44 14.66 11.17
C PHE A 301 0.30 14.36 10.20
N GLU A 302 -0.76 15.16 10.23
CA GLU A 302 -1.86 15.08 9.28
C GLU A 302 -1.70 16.14 8.18
N TYR A 303 -1.53 15.69 6.94
CA TYR A 303 -1.41 16.54 5.76
C TYR A 303 -2.70 17.31 5.48
N GLN A 304 -2.60 18.63 5.26
CA GLN A 304 -3.73 19.55 5.09
C GLN A 304 -4.01 19.94 3.62
N GLY A 305 -3.28 19.36 2.67
CA GLY A 305 -3.59 19.49 1.24
C GLY A 305 -4.81 18.66 0.82
N PRO A 306 -5.09 18.55 -0.49
CA PRO A 306 -6.27 17.81 -0.98
C PRO A 306 -6.26 16.34 -0.55
N MET A 307 -5.11 15.70 -0.70
CA MET A 307 -4.83 14.32 -0.30
C MET A 307 -3.31 14.08 -0.41
N ILE A 308 -2.77 13.22 0.45
CA ILE A 308 -1.43 12.63 0.29
C ILE A 308 -1.56 11.13 0.08
N HIS A 309 -1.19 10.66 -1.11
CA HIS A 309 -1.31 9.26 -1.52
C HIS A 309 0.05 8.56 -1.70
N ALA A 310 1.14 9.16 -1.21
CA ALA A 310 2.45 8.54 -1.22
C ALA A 310 2.56 7.35 -0.24
N LYS A 311 3.43 6.39 -0.57
CA LYS A 311 3.82 5.26 0.31
C LYS A 311 5.35 5.17 0.35
N THR A 312 5.95 5.93 1.27
CA THR A 312 7.40 6.05 1.37
C THR A 312 7.88 5.74 2.77
N ILE A 313 9.04 5.09 2.88
CA ILE A 313 9.73 4.86 4.16
C ILE A 313 11.17 5.32 4.01
N VAL A 314 11.67 6.09 4.97
CA VAL A 314 13.08 6.45 5.12
C VAL A 314 13.57 5.85 6.43
N VAL A 315 14.61 5.02 6.35
CA VAL A 315 15.30 4.46 7.51
C VAL A 315 16.74 4.94 7.49
N ASP A 316 17.07 5.75 8.50
CA ASP A 316 18.39 6.36 8.67
C ASP A 316 18.84 7.08 7.38
N ARG A 317 20.14 7.14 7.12
CA ARG A 317 20.72 7.65 5.87
C ARG A 317 20.91 6.56 4.82
N ARG A 318 20.31 5.39 5.01
CA ARG A 318 20.68 4.18 4.28
C ARG A 318 19.57 3.62 3.41
N TRP A 319 18.37 3.43 3.96
CA TRP A 319 17.29 2.77 3.22
C TRP A 319 16.16 3.72 2.88
N ALA A 320 15.73 3.63 1.62
CA ALA A 320 14.51 4.25 1.11
C ALA A 320 13.58 3.16 0.57
N ARG A 321 12.30 3.20 0.92
CA ARG A 321 11.23 2.45 0.26
C ARG A 321 10.32 3.42 -0.47
N VAL A 322 10.02 3.14 -1.74
CA VAL A 322 8.94 3.79 -2.49
C VAL A 322 8.20 2.72 -3.27
N GLY A 323 6.88 2.76 -3.27
CA GLY A 323 6.10 1.75 -3.99
C GLY A 323 4.61 1.96 -3.91
N SER A 324 3.86 0.93 -4.30
CA SER A 324 2.41 0.94 -4.29
C SER A 324 1.82 0.52 -2.93
N SER A 325 2.61 -0.16 -2.09
CA SER A 325 2.07 -0.81 -0.89
C SER A 325 1.78 0.16 0.25
N ASN A 326 0.54 0.18 0.70
CA ASN A 326 0.12 0.86 1.93
C ASN A 326 0.42 -0.03 3.15
N LEU A 327 0.55 0.59 4.32
CA LEU A 327 0.73 -0.11 5.59
C LEU A 327 -0.61 -0.58 6.18
N ASN A 328 -1.33 -1.42 5.42
CA ASN A 328 -2.56 -2.08 5.86
C ASN A 328 -2.60 -3.56 5.46
N VAL A 329 -3.49 -4.33 6.09
CA VAL A 329 -3.57 -5.79 5.94
C VAL A 329 -3.76 -6.23 4.49
N SER A 330 -4.63 -5.56 3.72
CA SER A 330 -4.90 -5.96 2.34
C SER A 330 -3.68 -5.75 1.45
N SER A 331 -3.05 -4.59 1.53
CA SER A 331 -1.85 -4.29 0.76
C SER A 331 -0.68 -5.21 1.14
N LEU A 332 -0.47 -5.43 2.44
CA LEU A 332 0.68 -6.19 2.94
C LEU A 332 0.57 -7.71 2.76
N LEU A 333 -0.65 -8.26 2.69
CA LEU A 333 -0.88 -9.71 2.70
C LEU A 333 -1.71 -10.27 1.53
N THR A 334 -2.61 -9.47 0.95
CA THR A 334 -3.63 -9.99 0.00
C THR A 334 -3.52 -9.44 -1.42
N ASN A 335 -3.00 -8.22 -1.62
CA ASN A 335 -2.85 -7.63 -2.94
C ASN A 335 -1.53 -8.04 -3.62
N TYR A 336 -1.53 -7.92 -4.94
CA TYR A 336 -0.28 -7.77 -5.66
C TYR A 336 0.19 -6.33 -5.52
N GLU A 337 1.45 -6.16 -5.13
CA GLU A 337 2.07 -4.85 -4.92
C GLU A 337 3.48 -4.83 -5.50
N LEU A 338 4.03 -3.64 -5.70
CA LEU A 338 5.37 -3.44 -6.21
C LEU A 338 6.02 -2.29 -5.48
N ASP A 339 7.12 -2.59 -4.80
CA ASP A 339 7.95 -1.59 -4.14
C ASP A 339 9.40 -1.69 -4.58
N LEU A 340 10.09 -0.56 -4.51
CA LEU A 340 11.54 -0.49 -4.52
C LEU A 340 12.03 -0.26 -3.10
N ALA A 341 12.94 -1.12 -2.65
CA ALA A 341 13.77 -0.86 -1.48
C ALA A 341 15.20 -0.58 -1.93
N ALA A 342 15.64 0.66 -1.77
CA ALA A 342 16.95 1.14 -2.22
C ALA A 342 17.87 1.38 -1.03
N GLU A 343 19.10 0.89 -1.13
CA GLU A 343 20.23 1.27 -0.30
C GLU A 343 20.94 2.42 -1.02
N CYS A 344 20.53 3.66 -0.70
CA CYS A 344 20.92 4.86 -1.45
C CYS A 344 20.78 6.12 -0.59
N GLU A 345 21.90 6.66 -0.12
CA GLU A 345 21.92 7.84 0.73
C GLU A 345 21.29 9.06 0.04
N GLY A 346 21.60 9.27 -1.25
CA GLY A 346 21.03 10.35 -2.05
C GLY A 346 19.50 10.33 -2.07
N LEU A 347 18.90 9.15 -2.34
CA LEU A 347 17.44 9.00 -2.32
C LEU A 347 16.87 9.17 -0.91
N THR A 348 17.53 8.68 0.14
CA THR A 348 17.06 8.91 1.52
C THR A 348 17.00 10.39 1.85
N GLU A 349 17.98 11.19 1.41
CA GLU A 349 18.00 12.63 1.66
C GLU A 349 16.96 13.38 0.83
N GLU A 350 16.73 12.97 -0.41
CA GLU A 350 15.66 13.51 -1.25
C GLU A 350 14.28 13.27 -0.65
N LEU A 351 14.00 12.05 -0.19
CA LEU A 351 12.75 11.72 0.49
C LEU A 351 12.63 12.40 1.85
N ALA A 352 13.71 12.54 2.61
CA ALA A 352 13.73 13.27 3.88
C ALA A 352 13.45 14.78 3.67
N ARG A 353 13.98 15.38 2.60
CA ARG A 353 13.69 16.76 2.21
C ARG A 353 12.22 16.93 1.81
N GLN A 354 11.71 15.98 1.04
CA GLN A 354 10.31 15.96 0.65
C GLN A 354 9.38 15.81 1.86
N PHE A 355 9.68 14.90 2.77
CA PHE A 355 8.92 14.71 4.01
C PHE A 355 8.82 16.03 4.78
N ARG A 356 9.95 16.71 4.99
CA ARG A 356 10.00 18.03 5.66
C ARG A 356 9.21 19.10 4.91
N HIS A 357 9.24 19.09 3.57
CA HIS A 357 8.41 19.97 2.76
C HIS A 357 6.91 19.71 2.98
N ASP A 358 6.50 18.44 2.99
CA ASP A 358 5.12 18.05 3.23
C ASP A 358 4.68 18.40 4.67
N LEU A 359 5.60 18.40 5.65
CA LEU A 359 5.32 18.87 7.02
C LEU A 359 4.92 20.35 7.08
N ALA A 360 5.42 21.20 6.18
CA ALA A 360 5.04 22.62 6.14
C ALA A 360 3.55 22.82 5.81
N SER A 361 2.92 21.82 5.18
CA SER A 361 1.49 21.77 4.90
C SER A 361 0.76 20.75 5.78
N SER A 362 1.30 20.43 6.96
CA SER A 362 0.74 19.43 7.87
C SER A 362 0.54 19.99 9.27
N GLN A 363 -0.36 19.34 10.02
CA GLN A 363 -0.56 19.63 11.45
C GLN A 363 -0.05 18.46 12.29
N GLU A 364 0.82 18.75 13.25
CA GLU A 364 1.27 17.77 14.22
C GLU A 364 0.15 17.46 15.23
N ILE A 365 -0.15 16.18 15.41
CA ILE A 365 -1.10 15.71 16.40
C ILE A 365 -0.38 15.60 17.74
N VAL A 366 -0.82 16.40 18.70
CA VAL A 366 -0.28 16.40 20.07
C VAL A 366 -1.32 15.88 21.07
N LEU A 367 -0.87 15.09 22.04
CA LEU A 367 -1.72 14.69 23.15
C LEU A 367 -1.99 15.91 24.03
N GLN A 368 -3.20 16.47 23.94
CA GLN A 368 -3.60 17.51 24.88
C GLN A 368 -3.80 16.90 26.27
N PRO A 369 -3.16 17.42 27.32
CA PRO A 369 -3.48 17.04 28.68
C PRO A 369 -4.91 17.45 28.96
N ARG A 370 -5.77 16.48 29.21
CA ARG A 370 -7.18 16.70 29.53
C ARG A 370 -7.26 17.43 30.87
N ARG A 371 -7.27 18.77 30.88
CA ARG A 371 -7.64 19.56 32.06
C ARG A 371 -9.13 19.32 32.32
N MET A 372 -9.46 18.33 33.13
CA MET A 372 -10.76 18.34 33.82
C MET A 372 -10.75 19.56 34.74
N ARG A 373 -11.39 20.65 34.32
CA ARG A 373 -11.87 21.63 35.28
C ARG A 373 -13.03 20.98 36.01
N LEU A 374 -12.74 20.42 37.19
CA LEU A 374 -13.80 20.05 38.12
C LEU A 374 -14.54 21.35 38.48
N PRO A 375 -15.89 21.36 38.48
CA PRO A 375 -16.64 22.52 38.93
C PRO A 375 -16.23 22.89 40.37
N PRO A 376 -16.18 24.18 40.75
CA PRO A 376 -15.69 24.64 42.06
C PRO A 376 -16.37 23.97 43.26
N ARG A 377 -17.58 23.43 43.06
CA ARG A 377 -18.35 22.69 44.06
C ARG A 377 -17.77 21.33 44.46
N LEU A 378 -16.79 20.79 43.71
CA LEU A 378 -16.09 19.54 44.07
C LEU A 378 -14.71 19.79 44.71
N ALA A 379 -14.26 21.05 44.78
CA ALA A 379 -12.98 21.43 45.40
C ALA A 379 -13.14 21.99 46.82
N ALA A 380 -14.36 22.32 47.24
CA ALA A 380 -14.67 22.81 48.58
C ALA A 380 -15.57 21.81 49.31
N GLY A 381 -14.99 21.07 50.24
CA GLY A 381 -15.75 20.14 51.08
C GLY A 381 -14.84 19.33 52.01
N ILE A 382 -14.32 19.97 53.06
CA ILE A 382 -13.84 19.28 54.26
C ILE A 382 -14.82 19.65 55.38
N ALA A 383 -15.51 18.67 55.96
CA ALA A 383 -15.97 18.57 57.36
C ALA A 383 -16.66 17.18 57.55
N PRO A 384 -16.95 16.71 58.77
CA PRO A 384 -16.21 15.64 59.44
C PRO A 384 -17.02 14.34 59.63
N ASP A 385 -16.31 13.38 60.21
CA ASP A 385 -16.66 12.06 60.75
C ASP A 385 -18.07 11.94 61.38
N GLU A 386 -18.82 10.88 61.05
CA GLU A 386 -19.49 10.00 62.03
C GLU A 386 -20.16 8.75 61.41
N ALA A 387 -20.32 7.75 62.27
CA ALA A 387 -20.38 6.30 62.03
C ALA A 387 -21.67 5.70 61.44
N ASP A 388 -21.45 4.48 60.90
CA ASP A 388 -22.33 3.31 60.78
C ASP A 388 -23.58 3.33 59.87
N ALA A 389 -23.37 2.86 58.62
CA ALA A 389 -24.09 1.75 57.95
C ALA A 389 -23.82 1.74 56.42
N PRO A 390 -24.14 0.65 55.70
CA PRO A 390 -23.52 -0.68 55.64
C PRO A 390 -22.29 -0.70 54.70
N HIS A 391 -21.42 -1.71 54.85
CA HIS A 391 -20.13 -1.88 54.14
C HIS A 391 -20.03 -1.20 52.76
N LYS A 392 -19.40 -0.01 52.70
CA LYS A 392 -19.01 0.65 51.46
C LYS A 392 -17.67 0.10 51.01
N ARG A 393 -17.71 -0.61 49.88
CA ARG A 393 -16.57 -1.11 49.09
C ARG A 393 -15.32 -0.24 49.24
N SER A 394 -14.21 -0.83 49.71
CA SER A 394 -12.97 -0.11 49.97
C SER A 394 -12.35 0.48 48.68
N GLY A 395 -11.45 1.46 48.79
CA GLY A 395 -10.79 2.10 47.65
C GLY A 395 -10.08 1.11 46.69
N TYR A 396 -9.73 -0.08 47.18
CA TYR A 396 -9.18 -1.17 46.36
C TYR A 396 -10.24 -1.80 45.45
N GLU A 397 -11.50 -1.90 45.92
CA GLU A 397 -12.63 -2.37 45.12
C GLU A 397 -13.12 -1.33 44.10
N LEU A 398 -12.95 -0.02 44.38
CA LEU A 398 -13.14 1.04 43.38
C LEU A 398 -12.06 1.03 42.29
N GLY A 399 -10.84 0.61 42.63
CA GLY A 399 -9.78 0.30 41.66
C GLY A 399 -10.16 -0.88 40.75
N ALA A 400 -10.75 -1.94 41.31
CA ALA A 400 -11.28 -3.05 40.51
C ALA A 400 -12.47 -2.63 39.62
N VAL A 401 -13.34 -1.72 40.11
CA VAL A 401 -14.41 -1.11 39.29
C VAL A 401 -13.86 -0.19 38.21
N ALA A 402 -12.75 0.51 38.44
CA ALA A 402 -12.05 1.31 37.43
C ALA A 402 -11.37 0.43 36.36
N VAL A 403 -10.84 -0.73 36.73
CA VAL A 403 -10.33 -1.75 35.79
C VAL A 403 -11.47 -2.40 35.00
N VAL A 404 -12.63 -2.63 35.62
CA VAL A 404 -13.87 -3.07 34.94
C VAL A 404 -14.45 -1.96 34.05
N ALA A 405 -14.29 -0.69 34.41
CA ALA A 405 -14.65 0.46 33.59
C ALA A 405 -13.67 0.68 32.42
N LEU A 406 -12.38 0.38 32.59
CA LEU A 406 -11.41 0.30 31.48
C LEU A 406 -11.73 -0.87 30.54
N ARG A 407 -12.17 -2.03 31.08
CA ARG A 407 -12.76 -3.11 30.28
C ARG A 407 -14.05 -2.69 29.58
N ARG A 408 -14.82 -1.71 30.08
CA ARG A 408 -15.96 -1.09 29.36
C ARG A 408 -15.55 -0.16 28.23
N VAL A 409 -14.32 0.36 28.19
CA VAL A 409 -13.82 1.15 27.05
C VAL A 409 -13.43 0.22 25.90
N ALA A 410 -12.77 -0.92 26.18
CA ALA A 410 -12.64 -2.04 25.24
C ALA A 410 -14.01 -2.66 24.89
N GLY A 411 -14.93 -2.68 25.86
CA GLY A 411 -16.33 -3.03 25.69
C GLY A 411 -17.13 -2.00 24.88
N GLY A 412 -16.67 -0.76 24.75
CA GLY A 412 -17.29 0.26 23.91
C GLY A 412 -17.06 -0.03 22.43
N LEU A 413 -15.83 -0.47 22.11
CA LEU A 413 -15.47 -1.00 20.79
C LEU A 413 -16.23 -2.29 20.49
N ARG A 414 -16.29 -3.24 21.43
CA ARG A 414 -17.09 -4.47 21.27
C ARG A 414 -18.59 -4.17 21.17
N ARG A 415 -19.10 -3.16 21.87
CA ARG A 415 -20.51 -2.73 21.78
C ARG A 415 -20.81 -1.99 20.48
N ALA A 416 -19.88 -1.21 19.95
CA ALA A 416 -20.05 -0.57 18.65
C ALA A 416 -20.03 -1.62 17.53
N ILE A 417 -19.05 -2.54 17.55
CA ILE A 417 -18.99 -3.67 16.61
C ILE A 417 -20.22 -4.56 16.77
N ALA A 418 -20.63 -4.89 18.00
CA ALA A 418 -21.81 -5.70 18.26
C ALA A 418 -23.11 -4.96 17.88
N ALA A 419 -23.19 -3.64 18.03
CA ALA A 419 -24.36 -2.85 17.62
C ALA A 419 -24.45 -2.75 16.11
N THR A 420 -23.34 -2.52 15.41
CA THR A 420 -23.29 -2.56 13.94
C THR A 420 -23.62 -3.95 13.44
N ALA A 421 -23.02 -5.00 14.01
CA ALA A 421 -23.33 -6.38 13.67
C ALA A 421 -24.79 -6.73 13.97
N ALA A 422 -25.35 -6.30 15.10
CA ALA A 422 -26.76 -6.52 15.46
C ALA A 422 -27.70 -5.79 14.51
N LEU A 423 -27.40 -4.55 14.10
CA LEU A 423 -28.19 -3.80 13.11
C LEU A 423 -28.12 -4.46 11.73
N THR A 424 -26.94 -4.91 11.30
CA THR A 424 -26.78 -5.65 10.04
C THR A 424 -27.51 -6.99 10.10
N CYS A 425 -27.38 -7.75 11.18
CA CYS A 425 -28.11 -9.00 11.39
C CYS A 425 -29.63 -8.78 11.47
N ALA A 426 -30.09 -7.70 12.10
CA ALA A 426 -31.51 -7.34 12.16
C ALA A 426 -32.04 -6.92 10.78
N ALA A 427 -31.26 -6.18 9.99
CA ALA A 427 -31.61 -5.82 8.62
C ALA A 427 -31.67 -7.05 7.70
N VAL A 428 -30.67 -7.93 7.77
CA VAL A 428 -30.65 -9.21 7.03
C VAL A 428 -31.79 -10.12 7.49
N GLY A 429 -32.05 -10.21 8.80
CA GLY A 429 -33.17 -10.95 9.37
C GLY A 429 -34.53 -10.38 8.95
N GLY A 430 -34.68 -9.07 8.93
CA GLY A 430 -35.87 -8.38 8.41
C GLY A 430 -36.09 -8.67 6.93
N LEU A 431 -35.03 -8.63 6.12
CA LEU A 431 -35.09 -9.02 4.71
C LEU A 431 -35.46 -10.51 4.53
N LEU A 432 -34.96 -11.39 5.38
CA LEU A 432 -35.31 -12.82 5.39
C LEU A 432 -36.78 -13.06 5.76
N VAL A 433 -37.33 -12.28 6.68
CA VAL A 433 -38.75 -12.38 7.10
C VAL A 433 -39.68 -11.78 6.05
N VAL A 434 -39.33 -10.61 5.49
CA VAL A 434 -40.18 -9.91 4.51
C VAL A 434 -40.07 -10.54 3.12
N PHE A 435 -38.90 -11.06 2.75
CA PHE A 435 -38.62 -11.63 1.43
C PHE A 435 -37.98 -13.03 1.49
N PRO A 436 -38.60 -14.03 2.14
CA PRO A 436 -37.99 -15.33 2.40
C PRO A 436 -37.61 -16.08 1.12
N ARG A 437 -38.44 -15.98 0.07
CA ARG A 437 -38.16 -16.62 -1.23
C ARG A 437 -36.99 -15.96 -1.95
N ILE A 438 -36.92 -14.62 -1.96
CA ILE A 438 -35.86 -13.88 -2.64
C ILE A 438 -34.53 -14.09 -1.91
N MET A 439 -34.52 -13.94 -0.58
CA MET A 439 -33.33 -14.17 0.22
C MET A 439 -32.87 -15.62 0.19
N GLY A 440 -33.80 -16.58 0.22
CA GLY A 440 -33.48 -18.00 0.03
C GLY A 440 -32.78 -18.26 -1.32
N VAL A 441 -33.26 -17.67 -2.41
CA VAL A 441 -32.62 -17.76 -3.73
C VAL A 441 -31.24 -17.09 -3.74
N VAL A 442 -31.10 -15.91 -3.13
CA VAL A 442 -29.82 -15.19 -3.04
C VAL A 442 -28.78 -15.99 -2.25
N PHE A 443 -29.14 -16.54 -1.08
CA PHE A 443 -28.24 -17.36 -0.28
C PHE A 443 -27.90 -18.68 -0.96
N ALA A 444 -28.88 -19.36 -1.58
CA ALA A 444 -28.63 -20.58 -2.35
C ALA A 444 -27.69 -20.31 -3.53
N ALA A 445 -27.94 -19.25 -4.31
CA ALA A 445 -27.09 -18.86 -5.42
C ALA A 445 -25.66 -18.52 -4.95
N GLY A 446 -25.52 -17.78 -3.84
CA GLY A 446 -24.24 -17.48 -3.22
C GLY A 446 -23.49 -18.74 -2.77
N ALA A 447 -24.18 -19.66 -2.08
CA ALA A 447 -23.59 -20.91 -1.60
C ALA A 447 -23.16 -21.84 -2.75
N PHE A 448 -23.99 -22.00 -3.79
CA PHE A 448 -23.63 -22.76 -4.99
C PHE A 448 -22.45 -22.13 -5.74
N THR A 449 -22.42 -20.81 -5.87
CA THR A 449 -21.31 -20.08 -6.50
C THR A 449 -20.01 -20.28 -5.72
N LEU A 450 -20.06 -20.20 -4.38
CA LEU A 450 -18.91 -20.38 -3.52
C LEU A 450 -18.41 -21.84 -3.54
N ALA A 451 -19.31 -22.82 -3.48
CA ALA A 451 -18.98 -24.23 -3.58
C ALA A 451 -18.33 -24.57 -4.93
N LEU A 452 -18.87 -24.02 -6.04
CA LEU A 452 -18.29 -24.17 -7.36
C LEU A 452 -16.90 -23.53 -7.43
N ALA A 453 -16.72 -22.32 -6.90
CA ALA A 453 -15.43 -21.63 -6.86
C ALA A 453 -14.38 -22.44 -6.08
N PHE A 454 -14.74 -22.98 -4.90
CA PHE A 454 -13.83 -23.84 -4.13
C PHE A 454 -13.51 -25.17 -4.84
N GLY A 455 -14.50 -25.78 -5.51
CA GLY A 455 -14.30 -27.00 -6.29
C GLY A 455 -13.34 -26.78 -7.46
N VAL A 456 -13.51 -25.69 -8.22
CA VAL A 456 -12.62 -25.30 -9.31
C VAL A 456 -11.21 -25.03 -8.78
N TYR A 457 -11.09 -24.22 -7.73
CA TYR A 457 -9.79 -23.93 -7.10
C TYR A 457 -9.05 -25.20 -6.65
N ALA A 458 -9.75 -26.15 -6.02
CA ALA A 458 -9.16 -27.41 -5.57
C ALA A 458 -8.68 -28.28 -6.74
N LEU A 459 -9.44 -28.32 -7.85
CA LEU A 459 -9.07 -29.05 -9.06
C LEU A 459 -7.86 -28.43 -9.76
N GLU A 460 -7.80 -27.10 -9.87
CA GLU A 460 -6.66 -26.38 -10.46
C GLU A 460 -5.39 -26.56 -9.63
N ARG A 461 -5.49 -26.51 -8.29
CA ARG A 461 -4.36 -26.80 -7.38
C ARG A 461 -3.86 -28.23 -7.50
N ARG A 462 -4.73 -29.22 -7.72
CA ARG A 462 -4.33 -30.60 -7.99
C ARG A 462 -3.59 -30.71 -9.31
N ARG A 463 -4.17 -30.18 -10.39
CA ARG A 463 -3.54 -30.19 -11.73
C ARG A 463 -2.18 -29.50 -11.77
N ALA A 464 -2.04 -28.39 -11.04
CA ALA A 464 -0.77 -27.67 -10.94
C ALA A 464 0.30 -28.41 -10.12
N ARG A 465 -0.10 -29.31 -9.19
CA ARG A 465 0.83 -30.19 -8.48
C ARG A 465 1.26 -31.36 -9.37
N ASP A 466 0.31 -31.96 -10.08
CA ASP A 466 0.58 -33.11 -10.96
C ASP A 466 1.46 -32.72 -12.17
N SER A 467 1.50 -31.43 -12.55
CA SER A 467 2.39 -30.91 -13.60
C SER A 467 3.79 -30.50 -13.13
N ASP A 468 4.03 -30.38 -11.82
CA ASP A 468 5.35 -30.08 -11.24
C ASP A 468 6.13 -31.36 -10.86
N ASP A 469 5.45 -32.52 -10.79
CA ASP A 469 6.01 -33.83 -10.42
C ASP A 469 6.28 -34.77 -11.62
N GLY A 470 6.13 -34.29 -12.86
CA GLY A 470 6.43 -35.02 -14.10
C GLY A 470 7.22 -34.17 -15.09
#